data_AF-A0A8M9PYR0-F1
#
_entry.id   AF-A0A8M9PYR0-F1
#
_cell.length_a   1.000
_cell.length_b   1.000
_cell.length_c   1.000
_cell.angle_alpha   90.00
_cell.angle_beta   90.00
_cell.angle_gamma   90.00
#
_symmetry.space_group_name_H-M   'P 1'
#
loop_
_entity.id
_entity.type
_entity.pdbx_description
1 polymer ?
#
loop_
_entity_poly.entity_id
_entity_poly.type
_entity_poly.pdbx_seq_one_letter_code
_entity_poly.pdbx_strand_id
1 'polypeptide(L)'
;MPAKTKYNLVDDGHDLRIPLHNEEAFQHGINFEAKYIGSLDVARPNSRVEIVAAMRRIRYEFKVKNIKKKKVNIIVSVDGVKVALRKKKKKKEWTWDESKMMVMQDPIYR
;
A
#
# COMPACT_ATOMS: atom_id res chain seq x y z
N MET A 1 18.79 -16.76 -20.00
CA MET A 1 17.58 -15.96 -20.32
C MET A 1 17.00 -15.49 -19.00
N PRO A 2 16.67 -14.20 -18.80
CA PRO A 2 16.07 -13.80 -17.54
C PRO A 2 14.72 -14.52 -17.44
N ALA A 3 14.54 -15.29 -16.37
CA ALA A 3 13.29 -15.96 -16.07
C ALA A 3 12.20 -14.90 -16.09
N LYS A 4 11.17 -15.08 -16.92
CA LYS A 4 9.96 -14.25 -16.85
C LYS A 4 9.42 -14.43 -15.44
N THR A 5 9.64 -13.44 -14.58
CA THR A 5 9.04 -13.42 -13.26
C THR A 5 7.53 -13.55 -13.45
N LYS A 6 6.86 -14.39 -12.65
CA LYS A 6 5.39 -14.58 -12.70
C LYS A 6 4.62 -13.26 -12.53
N TYR A 7 5.31 -12.21 -12.08
CA TYR A 7 4.79 -10.87 -11.89
C TYR A 7 5.30 -9.91 -12.97
N ASN A 8 4.41 -9.05 -13.45
CA ASN A 8 4.71 -7.93 -14.35
C ASN A 8 5.39 -6.79 -13.56
N LEU A 9 6.68 -6.98 -13.27
CA LEU A 9 7.50 -6.04 -12.51
C LEU A 9 8.00 -4.90 -13.40
N VAL A 10 8.13 -3.71 -12.83
CA VAL A 10 8.88 -2.61 -13.44
C VAL A 10 10.37 -2.87 -13.21
N ASP A 11 11.22 -2.53 -14.18
CA ASP A 11 12.67 -2.68 -14.02
C ASP A 11 13.20 -1.75 -12.93
N ASP A 12 13.62 -2.37 -11.82
CA ASP A 12 14.24 -1.74 -10.66
C ASP A 12 15.73 -2.14 -10.53
N GLY A 13 16.41 -2.55 -11.62
CA GLY A 13 17.79 -3.06 -11.60
C GLY A 13 18.86 -2.11 -11.05
N HIS A 14 18.53 -0.84 -10.82
CA HIS A 14 19.38 0.15 -10.15
C HIS A 14 19.09 0.30 -8.64
N ASP A 15 18.15 -0.45 -8.09
CA ASP A 15 17.84 -0.45 -6.66
C ASP A 15 18.77 -1.42 -5.91
N LEU A 16 19.74 -0.85 -5.19
CA LEU A 16 20.75 -1.60 -4.44
C LEU A 16 20.27 -1.99 -3.02
N ARG A 17 19.00 -1.74 -2.68
CA ARG A 17 18.49 -2.01 -1.33
C ARG A 17 18.32 -3.51 -1.09
N ILE A 18 18.80 -3.97 0.07
CA ILE A 18 18.63 -5.35 0.54
C ILE A 18 17.27 -5.47 1.24
N PRO A 19 16.53 -6.59 1.07
CA PRO A 19 15.31 -6.83 1.83
C PRO A 19 15.51 -6.67 3.33
N LEU A 20 14.73 -5.79 3.96
CA LEU A 20 14.84 -5.46 5.38
C LEU A 20 14.20 -6.54 6.30
N HIS A 21 13.21 -7.25 5.79
CA HIS A 21 12.43 -8.23 6.54
C HIS A 21 12.62 -9.64 5.97
N ASN A 22 12.70 -10.63 6.86
CA ASN A 22 12.72 -12.04 6.47
C ASN A 22 11.33 -12.49 5.97
N GLU A 23 11.28 -13.64 5.29
CA GLU A 23 10.03 -14.19 4.74
C GLU A 23 8.99 -14.50 5.82
N GLU A 24 9.42 -14.96 6.99
CA GLU A 24 8.55 -15.28 8.13
C GLU A 24 7.79 -14.04 8.67
N ALA A 25 8.38 -12.85 8.58
CA ALA A 25 7.69 -11.62 8.96
C ALA A 25 6.45 -11.36 8.09
N PHE A 26 6.47 -11.78 6.83
CA PHE A 26 5.32 -11.64 5.93
C PHE A 26 4.19 -12.63 6.24
N GLN A 27 4.47 -13.76 6.90
CA GLN A 27 3.42 -14.67 7.40
C GLN A 27 2.59 -13.99 8.49
N HIS A 28 3.24 -13.20 9.35
CA HIS A 28 2.60 -12.48 10.46
C HIS A 28 2.03 -11.11 10.06
N GLY A 29 2.46 -10.57 8.91
CA GLY A 29 2.04 -9.27 8.40
C GLY A 29 2.85 -8.10 8.96
N ILE A 30 3.55 -7.39 8.08
CA ILE A 30 4.41 -6.26 8.45
C ILE A 30 3.59 -4.97 8.44
N ASN A 31 3.64 -4.24 9.54
CA ASN A 31 2.85 -3.04 9.77
C ASN A 31 3.65 -1.76 9.48
N PHE A 32 3.10 -0.87 8.67
CA PHE A 32 3.66 0.45 8.38
C PHE A 32 2.65 1.56 8.69
N GLU A 33 3.08 2.56 9.45
CA GLU A 33 2.27 3.75 9.67
C GLU A 33 2.40 4.72 8.49
N ALA A 34 1.26 5.10 7.90
CA ALA A 34 1.24 5.95 6.72
C ALA A 34 0.11 6.98 6.73
N LYS A 35 0.17 7.91 5.76
CA LYS A 35 -0.93 8.83 5.44
C LYS A 35 -1.49 8.49 4.06
N TYR A 36 -2.68 7.92 4.04
CA TYR A 36 -3.40 7.60 2.82
C TYR A 36 -3.92 8.88 2.15
N ILE A 37 -3.50 9.10 0.91
CA ILE A 37 -3.88 10.26 0.10
C ILE A 37 -5.27 10.03 -0.52
N GLY A 38 -5.47 8.85 -1.10
CA GLY A 38 -6.65 8.49 -1.88
C GLY A 38 -6.29 7.51 -2.99
N SER A 39 -7.31 7.09 -3.75
CA SER A 39 -7.18 6.25 -4.94
C SER A 39 -7.80 6.95 -6.14
N LEU A 40 -7.22 6.68 -7.31
CA LEU A 40 -7.73 7.11 -8.61
C LEU A 40 -7.48 5.97 -9.58
N ASP A 41 -8.40 5.77 -10.51
CA ASP A 41 -8.18 4.83 -11.59
C ASP A 41 -7.15 5.41 -12.59
N VAL A 42 -6.15 4.61 -12.92
CA VAL A 42 -5.03 5.02 -13.78
C VAL A 42 -4.62 3.86 -14.68
N ALA A 43 -4.15 4.18 -15.89
CA ALA A 43 -3.52 3.18 -16.75
C ALA A 43 -2.31 2.56 -16.02
N ARG A 44 -2.08 1.26 -16.22
CA ARG A 44 -0.98 0.53 -15.59
C ARG A 44 0.35 1.17 -15.97
N PRO A 45 1.12 1.72 -15.01
CA PRO A 45 2.43 2.26 -15.30
C PRO A 45 3.44 1.13 -15.55
N ASN A 46 4.29 1.27 -16.57
CA ASN A 46 5.31 0.30 -16.94
C ASN A 46 6.74 0.80 -16.65
N SER A 47 6.89 2.05 -16.22
CA SER A 47 8.16 2.65 -15.88
C SER A 47 8.12 3.38 -14.55
N ARG A 48 9.27 3.56 -13.91
CA ARG A 48 9.43 4.37 -12.69
C ARG A 48 8.91 5.80 -12.86
N VAL A 49 9.11 6.38 -14.05
CA VAL A 49 8.66 7.73 -14.37
C VAL A 49 7.13 7.79 -14.40
N GLU A 50 6.48 6.80 -15.01
CA GLU A 50 5.01 6.69 -15.05
C GLU A 50 4.41 6.47 -13.66
N ILE A 51 5.06 5.64 -12.82
CA ILE A 51 4.67 5.47 -11.41
C ILE A 51 4.66 6.82 -10.69
N VAL A 52 5.74 7.61 -10.83
CA VAL A 52 5.84 8.93 -10.20
C VAL A 52 4.80 9.90 -10.76
N ALA A 53 4.55 9.87 -12.08
CA ALA A 53 3.53 10.71 -12.71
C ALA A 53 2.12 10.36 -12.19
N ALA A 54 1.78 9.07 -12.08
CA ALA A 54 0.52 8.60 -11.51
C ALA A 54 0.36 9.04 -10.04
N MET A 55 1.41 8.86 -9.21
CA MET A 55 1.40 9.33 -7.82
C MET A 55 1.19 10.85 -7.69
N ARG A 56 1.80 11.64 -8.59
CA ARG A 56 1.61 13.10 -8.63
C ARG A 56 0.18 13.46 -9.01
N ARG A 57 -0.38 12.80 -10.02
CA ARG A 57 -1.79 13.00 -10.45
C ARG A 57 -2.76 12.73 -9.30
N ILE A 58 -2.66 11.59 -8.64
CA ILE A 58 -3.48 11.24 -7.47
C ILE A 58 -3.32 12.32 -6.39
N ARG A 59 -2.09 12.73 -6.08
CA ARG A 59 -1.84 13.75 -5.06
C ARG A 59 -2.51 15.08 -5.38
N TYR A 60 -2.46 15.53 -6.63
CA TYR A 60 -3.05 16.82 -7.02
C TYR A 60 -4.57 16.78 -7.03
N GLU A 61 -5.19 15.71 -7.53
CA GLU A 61 -6.64 15.50 -7.47
C GLU A 61 -7.21 15.66 -6.05
N PHE A 62 -6.57 15.02 -5.08
CA PHE A 62 -7.01 15.09 -3.68
C PHE A 62 -6.63 16.43 -3.02
N LYS A 63 -5.55 17.08 -3.47
CA LYS A 63 -5.16 18.42 -2.99
C LYS A 63 -6.16 19.48 -3.43
N VAL A 64 -6.56 19.50 -4.71
CA VAL A 64 -7.50 20.52 -5.23
C VAL A 64 -8.91 20.34 -4.65
N LYS A 65 -9.31 19.10 -4.34
CA LYS A 65 -10.57 18.79 -3.64
C LYS A 65 -10.50 19.06 -2.12
N ASN A 66 -9.36 19.52 -1.61
CA ASN A 66 -9.09 19.76 -0.19
C ASN A 66 -9.39 18.55 0.72
N ILE A 67 -9.19 17.33 0.20
CA ILE A 67 -9.43 16.11 0.95
C ILE A 67 -8.23 15.84 1.85
N LYS A 68 -8.46 15.80 3.16
CA LYS A 68 -7.41 15.53 4.14
C LYS A 68 -6.96 14.07 4.06
N LYS A 69 -5.64 13.86 4.11
CA LYS A 69 -5.04 12.52 4.18
C LYS A 69 -5.46 11.80 5.47
N LYS A 70 -5.78 10.52 5.37
CA LYS A 70 -6.17 9.68 6.51
C LYS A 70 -4.94 9.00 7.12
N LYS A 71 -4.79 9.00 8.45
CA LYS A 71 -3.74 8.20 9.12
C LYS A 71 -4.16 6.73 9.08
N VAL A 72 -3.30 5.88 8.53
CA VAL A 72 -3.58 4.46 8.30
C VAL A 72 -2.42 3.59 8.76
N ASN A 73 -2.71 2.32 8.99
CA ASN A 73 -1.73 1.25 9.01
C ASN A 73 -1.85 0.45 7.72
N ILE A 74 -0.71 0.20 7.08
CA ILE A 74 -0.59 -0.68 5.92
C ILE A 74 -0.01 -1.99 6.45
N ILE A 75 -0.68 -3.10 6.16
CA ILE A 75 -0.25 -4.45 6.53
C ILE A 75 0.15 -5.14 5.23
N VAL A 76 1.41 -5.56 5.13
CA VAL A 76 1.94 -6.33 4.00
C VAL A 76 2.18 -7.75 4.46
N SER A 77 1.45 -8.71 3.89
CA SER A 77 1.54 -10.14 4.22
C SER A 77 1.55 -11.01 2.97
N VAL A 78 1.64 -12.33 3.17
CA VAL A 78 1.52 -13.34 2.11
C VAL A 78 0.16 -13.37 1.41
N ASP A 79 -0.88 -12.79 2.02
CA ASP A 79 -2.20 -12.69 1.41
C ASP A 79 -2.32 -11.46 0.50
N GLY A 80 -1.52 -10.42 0.76
CA GLY A 80 -1.52 -9.17 0.02
C GLY A 80 -1.31 -7.95 0.90
N VAL A 81 -1.93 -6.84 0.49
CA VAL A 81 -1.82 -5.55 1.16
C VAL A 81 -3.19 -5.13 1.71
N LYS A 82 -3.28 -4.95 3.03
CA LYS A 82 -4.46 -4.42 3.72
C LYS A 82 -4.16 -3.02 4.23
N VAL A 83 -5.06 -2.07 3.96
CA VAL A 83 -4.99 -0.70 4.48
C VAL A 83 -6.13 -0.51 5.47
N ALA A 84 -5.80 -0.17 6.72
CA ALA A 84 -6.77 0.07 7.78
C ALA A 84 -6.56 1.44 8.43
N LEU A 85 -7.64 2.09 8.87
CA LEU A 85 -7.55 3.33 9.63
C LEU A 85 -6.74 3.11 10.92
N ARG A 86 -5.83 4.04 11.23
CA ARG A 86 -5.04 3.95 12.46
C ARG A 86 -5.94 4.15 13.67
N LYS A 87 -6.05 3.12 14.52
CA LYS A 87 -6.77 3.21 15.81
C LYS A 87 -6.12 4.30 16.67
N LYS A 88 -6.91 5.27 17.16
CA LYS A 88 -6.50 6.04 18.34
C LYS A 88 -6.55 5.08 19.52
N LYS A 89 -5.49 4.96 20.33
CA LYS A 89 -5.51 4.18 21.58
C LYS A 89 -6.55 4.79 22.52
N LYS A 90 -7.82 4.42 22.41
CA LYS A 90 -8.79 4.59 23.49
C LYS A 90 -8.70 3.38 24.39
N LYS A 91 -8.40 3.65 25.67
CA LYS A 91 -8.44 2.69 26.78
C LYS A 91 -9.90 2.22 26.89
N LYS A 92 -10.17 0.92 26.64
CA LYS A 92 -11.48 0.25 26.70
C LYS A 92 -12.48 0.58 25.56
N GLU A 93 -12.59 -0.33 24.58
CA GLU A 93 -13.88 -0.85 24.08
C GLU A 93 -13.61 -2.04 23.14
N TRP A 94 -14.24 -3.17 23.44
CA TRP A 94 -13.99 -4.50 22.88
C TRP A 94 -14.89 -4.84 21.68
N THR A 95 -15.34 -3.85 20.91
CA THR A 95 -16.30 -4.04 19.82
C THR A 95 -15.99 -3.13 18.63
N TRP A 96 -14.77 -3.19 18.10
CA TRP A 96 -14.46 -2.52 16.82
C TRP A 96 -14.39 -3.56 15.72
N ASP A 97 -15.49 -3.70 14.98
CA ASP A 97 -15.60 -4.49 13.76
C ASP A 97 -14.50 -4.09 12.77
N GLU A 98 -13.58 -5.01 12.50
CA GLU A 98 -12.43 -4.79 11.62
C GLU A 98 -12.85 -4.33 10.22
N SER A 99 -14.03 -4.79 9.77
CA SER A 99 -14.62 -4.44 8.49
C SER A 99 -14.88 -2.94 8.36
N LYS A 100 -15.26 -2.29 9.45
CA LYS A 100 -15.55 -0.83 9.48
C LYS A 100 -14.29 0.03 9.45
N MET A 101 -13.13 -0.54 9.77
CA MET A 101 -11.85 0.18 9.78
C MET A 101 -11.03 -0.08 8.52
N MET A 102 -11.42 -1.06 7.72
CA MET A 102 -10.75 -1.41 6.47
C MET A 102 -11.02 -0.34 5.41
N VAL A 103 -9.94 0.19 4.83
CA VAL A 103 -10.00 1.17 3.75
C VAL A 103 -9.89 0.47 2.40
N MET A 104 -9.02 -0.53 2.31
CA MET A 104 -8.75 -1.27 1.08
C MET A 104 -8.08 -2.61 1.41
N GLN A 105 -8.31 -3.61 0.57
CA GLN A 105 -7.62 -4.90 0.62
C GLN A 105 -7.32 -5.35 -0.81
N ASP A 106 -6.04 -5.56 -1.08
CA ASP A 106 -5.49 -5.88 -2.39
C ASP A 106 -4.77 -7.23 -2.30
N PRO A 107 -5.31 -8.33 -2.89
CA PRO A 107 -4.63 -9.62 -2.88
C PRO A 107 -3.38 -9.61 -3.77
N ILE A 108 -2.43 -10.50 -3.50
CA ILE A 108 -1.19 -10.63 -4.31
C ILE A 108 -1.51 -11.00 -5.77
N TYR A 109 -2.52 -11.84 -5.99
CA TYR A 109 -2.92 -12.28 -7.32
C TYR A 109 -4.02 -11.36 -7.87
N ARG A 110 -3.64 -10.48 -8.79
CA ARG A 110 -4.51 -9.58 -9.56
C ARG A 110 -4.26 -9.74 -11.06
#